data_AF-A0A419V797-F1
#
_entry.id   AF-A0A419V797-F1
#
_cell.length_a   1.000
_cell.length_b   1.000
_cell.length_c   1.000
_cell.angle_alpha   90.00
_cell.angle_beta   90.00
_cell.angle_gamma   90.00
#
_symmetry.space_group_name_H-M   'P 1'
#
loop_
_entity.id
_entity.type
_entity.pdbx_description
1 polymer ?
#
loop_
_entity_poly.entity_id
_entity_poly.type
_entity_poly.pdbx_seq_one_letter_code
_entity_poly.pdbx_strand_id
1 'polypeptide(L)'
;MSKWSIFQTVLLIMLAGYFYLLETSSTKINDASSAGSFTAINSVYSLLLFIGVVIVCFYLLLFFQQKKNSKFLHSPIWKKMPLLAILSGVVSLFLFILIDISIDLYSLVQNYRIYLYVFISYFLFLVYIFIFSLLSNFIMNDQPKEKTLHFSPWAALGIFIAVFMVF
;
A
#
# COMPACT_ATOMS: atom_id res chain seq x y z
N MET A 1 -1.36 15.21 22.23
CA MET A 1 -1.07 14.21 21.18
C MET A 1 -0.17 13.14 21.74
N SER A 2 -0.47 11.85 21.56
CA SER A 2 0.46 10.79 22.02
C SER A 2 1.69 10.75 21.11
N LYS A 3 2.86 10.41 21.67
CA LYS A 3 4.15 10.33 20.95
C LYS A 3 4.05 9.48 19.67
N TRP A 4 3.23 8.42 19.70
CA TRP A 4 2.97 7.54 18.55
C TRP A 4 2.21 8.20 17.39
N SER A 5 1.32 9.15 17.70
CA SER A 5 0.61 9.91 16.67
C SER A 5 1.56 10.81 15.87
N ILE A 6 2.60 11.34 16.53
CA ILE A 6 3.62 12.16 15.87
C ILE A 6 4.41 11.31 14.88
N PHE A 7 4.83 10.10 15.27
CA PHE A 7 5.51 9.17 14.36
C PHE A 7 4.64 8.77 13.16
N GLN A 8 3.34 8.57 13.35
CA GLN A 8 2.41 8.30 12.23
C GLN A 8 2.34 9.49 11.26
N THR A 9 2.23 10.72 11.78
CA THR A 9 2.22 11.93 10.94
C THR A 9 3.52 12.11 10.18
N VAL A 10 4.67 11.93 10.85
CA VAL A 10 6.00 12.00 10.20
C VAL A 10 6.12 10.95 9.09
N LEU A 11 5.61 9.74 9.33
CA LEU A 11 5.63 8.67 8.33
C LEU A 11 4.76 9.00 7.10
N LEU A 12 3.57 9.57 7.30
CA LEU A 12 2.74 10.06 6.20
C LEU A 12 3.43 11.17 5.40
N ILE A 13 4.13 12.08 6.08
CA ILE A 13 4.92 13.13 5.43
C ILE A 13 6.07 12.50 4.61
N MET A 14 6.77 11.50 5.17
CA MET A 14 7.82 10.78 4.44
C MET A 14 7.26 10.06 3.20
N LEU A 15 6.09 9.42 3.30
CA LEU A 15 5.46 8.76 2.17
C LEU A 15 5.06 9.76 1.07
N ALA A 16 4.49 10.91 1.46
CA ALA A 16 4.16 11.98 0.52
C ALA A 16 5.43 12.55 -0.14
N GLY A 17 6.49 12.76 0.64
CA GLY A 17 7.79 13.18 0.13
C GLY A 17 8.39 12.17 -0.85
N TYR A 18 8.25 10.88 -0.57
CA TYR A 18 8.67 9.81 -1.48
C TYR A 18 7.91 9.85 -2.81
N PHE A 19 6.59 10.03 -2.79
CA PHE A 19 5.81 10.20 -4.03
C PHE A 19 6.23 11.45 -4.82
N TYR A 20 6.50 12.56 -4.13
CA TYR A 20 7.02 13.77 -4.77
C TYR A 20 8.40 13.56 -5.41
N LEU A 21 9.29 12.80 -4.77
CA LEU A 21 10.59 12.44 -5.34
C LEU A 21 10.44 11.57 -6.59
N LEU A 22 9.48 10.63 -6.60
CA LEU A 22 9.19 9.81 -7.78
C LEU A 22 8.63 10.65 -8.94
N GLU A 23 7.76 11.61 -8.65
CA GLU A 23 7.22 12.55 -9.65
C GLU A 23 8.35 13.36 -10.28
N THR A 24 9.16 14.03 -9.45
CA THR A 24 10.25 14.91 -9.94
C THR A 24 11.36 14.15 -10.66
N SER A 25 11.64 12.91 -10.27
CA SER A 25 12.59 12.04 -10.97
C SER A 25 12.04 11.54 -12.30
N SER A 26 10.73 11.28 -12.38
CA SER A 26 10.06 10.90 -13.62
C SER A 26 10.10 12.00 -14.67
N THR A 27 9.86 13.25 -14.28
CA THR A 27 9.84 14.39 -15.21
C THR A 27 11.20 14.60 -15.87
N LYS A 28 12.29 14.50 -15.09
CA LYS A 28 13.67 14.69 -15.58
C LYS A 28 14.14 13.59 -16.55
N ILE A 29 13.59 12.38 -16.47
CA ILE A 29 13.96 11.26 -17.35
C ILE A 29 13.26 11.37 -18.73
N ASN A 30 12.06 11.97 -18.78
CA ASN A 30 11.31 12.14 -20.02
C ASN A 30 11.93 13.18 -20.97
N ASP A 31 12.65 14.18 -20.45
CA ASP A 31 13.33 15.19 -21.28
C ASP A 31 14.58 14.64 -22.00
N ALA A 32 15.08 13.47 -21.60
CA ALA A 32 16.28 12.85 -22.17
C ALA A 32 15.99 11.70 -23.16
N SER A 33 14.72 11.33 -23.40
CA SER A 33 14.37 10.05 -24.04
C SER A 33 13.30 10.21 -25.14
N SER A 34 13.72 10.51 -26.37
CA SER A 34 12.88 10.43 -27.57
C SER A 34 12.66 8.98 -28.03
N ALA A 35 11.85 8.21 -27.29
CA ALA A 35 11.10 7.04 -27.78
C ALA A 35 10.32 6.39 -26.61
N GLY A 36 8.97 6.46 -26.64
CA GLY A 36 8.09 5.64 -25.80
C GLY A 36 8.03 5.98 -24.31
N SER A 37 7.16 6.95 -23.97
CA SER A 37 6.60 7.29 -22.64
C SER A 37 7.10 6.47 -21.43
N PHE A 38 8.17 6.92 -20.76
CA PHE A 38 8.74 6.26 -19.57
C PHE A 38 8.08 6.72 -18.26
N THR A 39 7.53 5.83 -17.45
CA THR A 39 7.24 6.03 -16.01
C THR A 39 8.49 5.74 -15.16
N ALA A 40 8.74 6.42 -14.03
CA ALA A 40 9.89 6.07 -13.16
C ALA A 40 9.84 4.61 -12.63
N ILE A 41 8.66 4.00 -12.72
CA ILE A 41 8.42 2.57 -12.51
C ILE A 41 8.39 1.87 -13.88
N ASN A 42 9.51 1.87 -14.61
CA ASN A 42 9.63 1.10 -15.86
C ASN A 42 10.55 -0.12 -15.72
N SER A 43 11.30 -0.19 -14.61
CA SER A 43 12.09 -1.37 -14.27
C SER A 43 11.36 -2.19 -13.22
N VAL A 44 11.34 -3.52 -13.40
CA VAL A 44 10.87 -4.50 -12.41
C VAL A 44 11.43 -4.21 -11.01
N TYR A 45 12.72 -3.84 -10.93
CA TYR A 45 13.38 -3.51 -9.67
C TYR A 45 12.82 -2.23 -9.02
N SER A 46 12.49 -1.21 -9.83
CA SER A 46 11.88 0.04 -9.35
C SER A 46 10.48 -0.21 -8.79
N LEU A 47 9.69 -1.06 -9.45
CA LEU A 47 8.36 -1.45 -8.99
C LEU A 47 8.41 -2.23 -7.68
N LEU A 48 9.35 -3.17 -7.56
CA LEU A 48 9.53 -3.97 -6.36
C LEU A 48 9.98 -3.10 -5.17
N LEU A 49 10.89 -2.15 -5.40
CA LEU A 49 11.29 -1.17 -4.39
C LEU A 49 10.14 -0.27 -3.96
N PHE A 50 9.33 0.22 -4.91
CA PHE A 50 8.14 1.02 -4.61
C PHE A 50 7.18 0.25 -3.70
N ILE A 51 6.84 -0.98 -4.08
CA ILE A 51 5.98 -1.88 -3.30
C ILE A 51 6.56 -2.12 -1.92
N GLY A 52 7.86 -2.41 -1.82
CA GLY A 52 8.55 -2.65 -0.56
C GLY A 52 8.45 -1.48 0.40
N VAL A 53 8.77 -0.27 -0.08
CA VAL A 53 8.69 0.96 0.72
C VAL A 53 7.26 1.21 1.22
N VAL A 54 6.27 1.06 0.34
CA VAL A 54 4.85 1.26 0.67
C VAL A 54 4.37 0.24 1.71
N ILE A 55 4.68 -1.05 1.55
CA ILE A 55 4.32 -2.09 2.52
C ILE A 55 4.99 -1.85 3.87
N VAL A 56 6.29 -1.50 3.89
CA VAL A 56 7.00 -1.19 5.13
C VAL A 56 6.37 0.01 5.84
N CYS A 57 5.97 1.04 5.10
CA CYS A 57 5.24 2.19 5.65
C CYS A 57 3.92 1.76 6.30
N PHE A 58 3.12 0.92 5.63
CA PHE A 58 1.86 0.42 6.19
C PHE A 58 2.05 -0.45 7.42
N TYR A 59 3.07 -1.29 7.41
CA TYR A 59 3.46 -2.06 8.59
C TYR A 59 3.80 -1.17 9.78
N LEU A 60 4.63 -0.15 9.58
CA LEU A 60 5.01 0.80 10.63
C LEU A 60 3.79 1.59 11.15
N LEU A 61 2.85 1.96 10.26
CA LEU A 61 1.60 2.60 10.67
C LEU A 61 0.77 1.73 11.62
N LEU A 62 0.59 0.44 11.28
CA LEU A 62 -0.11 -0.52 12.15
C LEU A 62 0.67 -0.80 13.44
N PHE A 63 2.00 -0.90 13.37
CA PHE A 63 2.87 -1.07 14.54
C PHE A 63 2.70 0.07 15.54
N PHE A 64 2.78 1.32 15.08
CA PHE A 64 2.59 2.48 15.94
C PHE A 64 1.15 2.57 16.46
N GLN A 65 0.16 2.17 15.67
CA GLN A 65 -1.23 2.14 16.12
C GLN A 65 -1.45 1.12 17.24
N GLN A 66 -0.83 -0.06 17.15
CA GLN A 66 -0.87 -1.06 18.20
C GLN A 66 -0.11 -0.62 19.46
N LYS A 67 1.03 0.07 19.34
CA LYS A 67 1.72 0.67 20.49
C LYS A 67 0.93 1.82 21.13
N LYS A 68 0.15 2.57 20.34
CA LYS A 68 -0.76 3.61 20.82
C LYS A 68 -1.97 3.03 21.56
N ASN A 69 -2.52 1.93 21.06
CA ASN A 69 -3.65 1.24 21.67
C ASN A 69 -3.43 -0.28 21.62
N SER A 70 -3.01 -0.85 22.74
CA SER A 70 -2.70 -2.28 22.85
C SER A 70 -3.89 -3.20 22.56
N LYS A 71 -5.12 -2.68 22.73
CA LYS A 71 -6.37 -3.41 22.44
C LYS A 71 -6.83 -3.27 20.98
N PHE A 72 -6.15 -2.46 20.15
CA PHE A 72 -6.56 -2.22 18.77
C PHE A 72 -6.68 -3.52 17.97
N LEU A 73 -5.65 -4.37 18.00
CA LEU A 73 -5.65 -5.70 17.37
C LEU A 73 -6.45 -6.77 18.12
N HIS A 74 -6.95 -6.45 19.31
CA HIS A 74 -7.80 -7.34 20.11
C HIS A 74 -9.29 -7.06 19.89
N SER A 75 -9.63 -6.00 19.16
CA SER A 75 -11.01 -5.63 18.90
C SER A 75 -11.70 -6.69 18.03
N PRO A 76 -12.97 -7.05 18.32
CA PRO A 76 -13.75 -7.99 17.50
C PRO A 76 -13.94 -7.51 16.05
N ILE A 77 -13.70 -6.22 15.77
CA ILE A 77 -13.68 -5.67 14.42
C ILE A 77 -12.68 -6.38 13.50
N TRP A 78 -11.56 -6.89 14.04
CA TRP A 78 -10.58 -7.61 13.23
C TRP A 78 -11.08 -8.94 12.69
N LYS A 79 -12.10 -9.55 13.30
CA LYS A 79 -12.76 -10.74 12.72
C LYS A 79 -13.55 -10.41 11.45
N LYS A 80 -14.03 -9.17 11.32
CA LYS A 80 -14.80 -8.68 10.16
C LYS A 80 -13.95 -7.92 9.15
N MET A 81 -12.71 -7.55 9.52
CA MET A 81 -11.76 -6.83 8.66
C MET A 81 -11.50 -7.51 7.31
N PRO A 82 -11.41 -8.85 7.15
CA PRO A 82 -11.20 -9.44 5.83
C PRO A 82 -12.39 -9.18 4.90
N LEU A 83 -13.62 -9.30 5.43
CA LEU A 83 -14.85 -9.04 4.68
C LEU A 83 -14.98 -7.54 4.34
N LEU A 84 -14.63 -6.65 5.27
CA LEU A 84 -14.58 -5.21 5.02
C LEU A 84 -13.55 -4.85 3.94
N ALA A 85 -12.37 -5.48 3.95
CA ALA A 85 -11.34 -5.26 2.95
C ALA A 85 -11.79 -5.75 1.56
N ILE A 86 -12.44 -6.91 1.46
CA ILE A 86 -13.04 -7.40 0.20
C ILE A 86 -14.11 -6.44 -0.29
N LEU A 87 -15.07 -6.06 0.58
CA LEU A 87 -16.16 -5.16 0.20
C LEU A 87 -15.62 -3.82 -0.30
N SER A 88 -14.65 -3.24 0.43
CA SER A 88 -14.01 -2.00 0.01
C SER A 88 -13.25 -2.17 -1.30
N GLY A 89 -12.56 -3.30 -1.51
CA GLY A 89 -11.86 -3.58 -2.75
C GLY A 89 -12.81 -3.68 -3.95
N VAL A 90 -13.94 -4.38 -3.79
CA VAL A 90 -14.98 -4.47 -4.83
C VAL A 90 -15.56 -3.10 -5.15
N VAL A 91 -15.95 -2.32 -4.13
CA VAL A 91 -16.48 -0.97 -4.34
C VAL A 91 -15.46 -0.08 -5.04
N SER A 92 -14.19 -0.13 -4.63
CA SER A 92 -13.12 0.67 -5.23
C SER A 92 -12.82 0.27 -6.66
N LEU A 93 -12.91 -1.02 -7.02
CA LEU A 93 -12.81 -1.47 -8.41
C LEU A 93 -13.97 -0.93 -9.26
N PHE A 94 -15.20 -0.98 -8.76
CA PHE A 94 -16.35 -0.40 -9.45
C PHE A 94 -16.17 1.11 -9.67
N LEU A 95 -15.75 1.85 -8.64
CA LEU A 95 -15.48 3.28 -8.78
C LEU A 95 -14.36 3.56 -9.77
N PHE A 96 -13.31 2.75 -9.79
CA PHE A 96 -12.22 2.93 -10.74
C PHE A 96 -12.68 2.74 -12.18
N ILE A 97 -13.48 1.71 -12.46
CA ILE A 97 -14.05 1.47 -13.80
C ILE A 97 -14.97 2.64 -14.19
N LEU A 98 -15.78 3.15 -13.27
CA LEU A 98 -16.63 4.31 -13.55
C LEU A 98 -15.82 5.58 -13.86
N ILE A 99 -14.71 5.79 -13.13
CA ILE A 99 -13.80 6.90 -13.40
C ILE A 99 -13.17 6.74 -14.77
N ASP A 100 -12.67 5.55 -15.12
CA ASP A 100 -12.07 5.25 -16.43
C ASP A 100 -13.02 5.54 -17.61
N ILE A 101 -14.29 5.18 -17.44
CA ILE A 101 -15.32 5.43 -18.46
C ILE A 101 -15.66 6.93 -18.56
N SER A 102 -15.67 7.64 -17.43
CA SER A 102 -16.10 9.05 -17.37
C SER A 102 -14.99 10.03 -17.72
N ILE A 103 -13.77 9.70 -17.32
CA ILE A 103 -12.57 10.50 -17.43
C ILE A 103 -11.51 9.58 -17.98
N ASP A 104 -10.96 9.92 -19.16
CA ASP A 104 -9.86 9.16 -19.74
C ASP A 104 -8.68 9.10 -18.76
N LEU A 105 -8.54 7.98 -18.05
CA LEU A 105 -7.53 7.79 -17.02
C LEU A 105 -6.13 7.91 -17.61
N TYR A 106 -5.95 7.56 -18.87
CA TYR A 106 -4.69 7.71 -19.57
C TYR A 106 -4.25 9.17 -19.56
N SER A 107 -5.15 10.09 -19.93
CA SER A 107 -4.89 11.53 -19.93
C SER A 107 -4.58 12.07 -18.52
N LEU A 108 -5.26 11.55 -17.50
CA LEU A 108 -5.12 12.01 -16.12
C LEU A 108 -3.77 11.55 -15.54
N VAL A 109 -3.39 10.30 -15.77
CA VAL A 109 -2.09 9.73 -15.37
C VAL A 109 -0.95 10.37 -16.15
N GLN A 110 -1.15 10.73 -17.43
CA GLN A 110 -0.13 11.40 -18.22
C GLN A 110 0.21 12.79 -17.66
N ASN A 111 -0.80 13.54 -17.22
CA ASN A 111 -0.64 14.88 -16.67
C ASN A 111 -0.20 14.87 -15.19
N TYR A 112 -0.65 13.87 -14.42
CA TYR A 112 -0.43 13.81 -12.97
C TYR A 112 -0.16 12.38 -12.52
N ARG A 113 1.10 11.95 -12.62
CA ARG A 113 1.50 10.56 -12.31
C ARG A 113 1.36 10.22 -10.82
N ILE A 114 1.37 11.24 -9.96
CA ILE A 114 1.09 11.10 -8.53
C ILE A 114 -0.24 10.38 -8.25
N TYR A 115 -1.28 10.56 -9.06
CA TYR A 115 -2.54 9.85 -8.86
C TYR A 115 -2.37 8.34 -9.03
N LEU A 116 -1.54 7.90 -9.97
CA LEU A 116 -1.22 6.49 -10.17
C LEU A 116 -0.48 5.93 -8.94
N TYR A 117 0.48 6.66 -8.38
CA TYR A 117 1.20 6.22 -7.17
C TYR A 117 0.26 6.10 -5.97
N VAL A 118 -0.63 7.08 -5.77
CA VAL A 118 -1.64 7.05 -4.70
C VAL A 118 -2.60 5.89 -4.91
N PHE A 119 -3.06 5.68 -6.14
CA PHE A 119 -4.01 4.63 -6.49
C PHE A 119 -3.42 3.24 -6.25
N ILE A 120 -2.23 2.95 -6.78
CA ILE A 120 -1.53 1.67 -6.54
C ILE A 120 -1.30 1.47 -5.04
N SER A 121 -0.85 2.50 -4.33
CA SER A 121 -0.62 2.41 -2.88
C SER A 121 -1.90 2.10 -2.10
N TYR A 122 -3.04 2.65 -2.52
CA TYR A 122 -4.34 2.36 -1.93
C TYR A 122 -4.76 0.90 -2.11
N PHE A 123 -4.61 0.33 -3.31
CA PHE A 123 -4.90 -1.10 -3.52
C PHE A 123 -3.93 -1.99 -2.75
N LEU A 124 -2.65 -1.61 -2.69
CA LEU A 124 -1.66 -2.28 -1.86
C LEU A 124 -2.03 -2.26 -0.39
N PHE A 125 -2.57 -1.16 0.10
CA PHE A 125 -3.04 -1.04 1.47
C PHE A 125 -4.21 -2.00 1.76
N LEU A 126 -5.18 -2.10 0.84
CA LEU A 126 -6.29 -3.03 0.96
C LEU A 126 -5.81 -4.49 1.00
N VAL A 127 -4.91 -4.88 0.09
CA VAL A 127 -4.33 -6.22 0.07
C VAL A 127 -3.53 -6.49 1.34
N TYR A 128 -2.75 -5.51 1.80
CA TYR A 128 -1.98 -5.62 3.03
C TYR A 128 -2.88 -5.83 4.26
N ILE A 129 -3.94 -5.02 4.41
CA ILE A 129 -4.92 -5.18 5.49
C ILE A 129 -5.62 -6.53 5.39
N PHE A 130 -5.98 -6.96 4.19
CA PHE A 130 -6.64 -8.25 3.98
C PHE A 130 -5.75 -9.40 4.46
N ILE A 131 -4.49 -9.46 4.00
CA ILE A 131 -3.51 -10.47 4.40
C ILE A 131 -3.26 -10.41 5.91
N PHE A 132 -3.01 -9.21 6.44
CA PHE A 132 -2.80 -9.00 7.87
C PHE A 132 -4.00 -9.48 8.69
N SER A 133 -5.22 -9.21 8.22
CA SER A 133 -6.44 -9.61 8.90
C SER A 133 -6.68 -11.11 8.83
N LEU A 134 -6.39 -11.77 7.72
CA LEU A 134 -6.42 -13.23 7.65
C LEU A 134 -5.41 -13.81 8.63
N LEU A 135 -4.15 -13.36 8.55
CA LEU A 135 -3.06 -13.88 9.37
C LEU A 135 -3.34 -13.69 10.87
N SER A 136 -3.85 -12.52 11.28
CA SER A 136 -4.23 -12.25 12.67
C SER A 136 -5.39 -13.12 13.16
N ASN A 137 -6.40 -13.38 12.32
CA ASN A 137 -7.53 -14.25 12.68
C ASN A 137 -7.16 -15.74 12.68
N PHE A 138 -6.29 -16.19 11.78
CA PHE A 138 -5.84 -17.59 11.69
C PHE A 138 -4.82 -17.96 12.77
N ILE A 139 -3.89 -17.07 13.11
CA ILE A 139 -2.85 -17.32 14.15
C ILE A 139 -3.40 -17.11 15.57
N MET A 140 -4.56 -16.47 15.71
CA MET A 140 -5.23 -16.19 16.99
C MET A 140 -5.62 -17.42 17.81
N ASN A 141 -5.49 -18.64 17.27
CA ASN A 141 -5.82 -19.85 18.01
C ASN A 141 -4.69 -20.37 18.92
N ASP A 142 -3.41 -20.07 18.66
CA ASP A 142 -2.30 -20.74 19.38
C ASP A 142 -0.98 -19.93 19.59
N GLN A 143 -0.86 -18.65 19.19
CA GLN A 143 0.40 -17.89 19.35
C GLN A 143 0.23 -16.44 19.88
N PRO A 144 1.24 -15.88 20.58
CA PRO A 144 1.23 -14.50 21.05
C PRO A 144 1.27 -13.50 19.88
N LYS A 145 0.28 -12.60 19.85
CA LYS A 145 -0.03 -11.64 18.77
C LYS A 145 1.09 -10.69 18.34
N GLU A 146 2.14 -10.52 19.15
CA GLU A 146 3.32 -9.73 18.75
C GLU A 146 4.08 -10.37 17.59
N LYS A 147 4.18 -11.71 17.53
CA LYS A 147 4.86 -12.40 16.43
C LYS A 147 4.14 -12.25 15.10
N THR A 148 2.81 -12.21 15.12
CA THR A 148 1.96 -12.08 13.92
C THR A 148 2.15 -10.72 13.23
N LEU A 149 2.35 -9.67 14.02
CA LEU A 149 2.55 -8.32 13.48
C LEU A 149 3.86 -8.22 12.70
N HIS A 150 4.94 -8.82 13.20
CA HIS A 150 6.24 -8.84 12.52
C HIS A 150 6.27 -9.78 11.30
N PHE A 151 5.42 -10.81 11.25
CA PHE A 151 5.37 -11.75 10.13
C PHE A 151 4.51 -11.25 8.95
N SER A 152 3.45 -10.49 9.21
CA SER A 152 2.56 -9.97 8.15
C SER A 152 3.25 -9.19 7.02
N PRO A 153 4.24 -8.29 7.25
CA PRO A 153 4.92 -7.63 6.13
C PRO A 153 5.69 -8.60 5.24
N TRP A 154 6.31 -9.64 5.82
CA TRP A 154 7.00 -10.69 5.06
C TRP A 154 6.03 -11.55 4.26
N ALA A 155 4.87 -11.88 4.83
CA ALA A 155 3.82 -12.62 4.11
C ALA A 155 3.24 -11.80 2.94
N ALA A 156 3.00 -10.50 3.15
CA ALA A 156 2.53 -9.60 2.08
C ALA A 156 3.56 -9.45 0.97
N LEU A 157 4.84 -9.27 1.31
CA LEU A 157 5.94 -9.23 0.34
C LEU A 157 6.10 -10.57 -0.40
N GLY A 158 6.01 -11.68 0.32
CA GLY A 158 6.11 -13.03 -0.27
C GLY A 158 5.01 -13.31 -1.29
N ILE A 159 3.75 -12.96 -0.98
CA ILE A 159 2.63 -13.09 -1.93
C ILE A 159 2.84 -12.18 -3.14
N PHE A 160 3.28 -10.93 -2.92
CA PHE A 160 3.55 -10.01 -4.04
C PHE A 160 4.65 -10.54 -4.95
N ILE A 161 5.76 -11.04 -4.39
CA ILE A 161 6.86 -11.64 -5.16
C ILE A 161 6.38 -12.90 -5.89
N ALA A 162 5.58 -13.75 -5.24
CA ALA A 162 5.06 -14.98 -5.84
C ALA A 162 4.12 -14.69 -7.01
N VAL A 163 3.17 -13.75 -6.85
CA VAL A 163 2.31 -13.29 -7.95
C VAL A 163 3.16 -12.70 -9.07
N PHE A 164 4.18 -11.91 -8.73
CA PHE A 164 5.04 -11.26 -9.71
C PHE A 164 5.99 -12.21 -10.45
N MET A 165 6.36 -13.37 -9.88
CA MET A 165 7.16 -14.39 -10.60
C MET A 165 6.33 -15.27 -11.54
N VAL A 166 5.01 -15.31 -11.36
CA VAL A 166 4.10 -16.12 -12.18
C VAL A 166 3.68 -15.39 -13.46
N PHE A 167 3.78 -14.06 -13.49
CA PHE A 167 3.49 -13.19 -14.64
C PHE A 167 4.77 -12.61 -15.23
#